data_AF-A0AA43UF86-F1
#
_entry.id   AF-A0AA43UF86-F1
#
_cell.length_a   1.000
_cell.length_b   1.000
_cell.length_c   1.000
_cell.angle_alpha   90.00
_cell.angle_beta   90.00
_cell.angle_gamma   90.00
#
_symmetry.space_group_name_H-M   'P 1'
#
loop_
_entity.id
_entity.type
_entity.pdbx_description
1 polymer ?
#
loop_
_entity_poly.entity_id
_entity_poly.type
_entity_poly.pdbx_seq_one_letter_code
_entity_poly.pdbx_strand_id
1 'polypeptide(L)'
;MINIDTFASAMFTVMIILMIVSVPTIFITVRSSAKTIKRYMLLRSVDKADGQIPTQLINEWSAVKTPIVYISIITEELEKLNGLKNITSQCTLAILISIVLWFCPGYEKSLQIPIIIADVISILTIIYGRFYRSVYKQEYLRILKETSEEHEFGAADSMYG
;
A
#
# COMPACT_ATOMS: atom_id res chain seq x y z
N MET A 1 -28.35 -11.26 -29.60
CA MET A 1 -27.67 -9.96 -29.62
C MET A 1 -27.73 -9.38 -28.23
N ILE A 2 -26.61 -8.96 -27.65
CA ILE A 2 -26.62 -8.20 -26.39
C ILE A 2 -27.17 -6.82 -26.73
N ASN A 3 -28.26 -6.41 -26.07
CA ASN A 3 -28.79 -5.05 -26.20
C ASN A 3 -27.78 -4.07 -25.59
N ILE A 4 -27.63 -2.88 -26.19
CA ILE A 4 -26.67 -1.86 -25.76
C ILE A 4 -26.94 -1.41 -24.31
N ASP A 5 -28.20 -1.44 -23.89
CA ASP A 5 -28.61 -1.13 -22.51
C ASP A 5 -28.12 -2.19 -21.51
N THR A 6 -28.21 -3.47 -21.89
CA THR A 6 -27.71 -4.58 -21.07
C THR A 6 -26.18 -4.52 -20.94
N PHE A 7 -25.49 -4.16 -22.02
CA PHE A 7 -24.05 -3.94 -22.00
C PHE A 7 -23.64 -2.77 -21.10
N ALA A 8 -24.32 -1.62 -21.23
CA ALA A 8 -24.04 -0.43 -20.40
C ALA A 8 -24.27 -0.72 -18.91
N SER A 9 -25.35 -1.41 -18.56
CA SER A 9 -25.63 -1.83 -17.18
C SER A 9 -24.56 -2.76 -16.60
N ALA A 10 -24.11 -3.74 -17.39
CA ALA A 10 -23.04 -4.65 -16.98
C ALA A 10 -21.70 -3.90 -16.75
N MET A 11 -21.33 -3.01 -17.66
CA MET A 11 -20.13 -2.18 -17.54
C MET A 11 -20.18 -1.25 -16.31
N PHE A 12 -21.34 -0.67 -16.03
CA PHE A 12 -21.56 0.14 -14.83
C PHE A 12 -21.38 -0.67 -13.54
N THR A 13 -21.90 -1.91 -13.50
CA THR A 13 -21.72 -2.80 -12.35
C THR A 13 -20.25 -3.17 -12.15
N VAL A 14 -19.54 -3.52 -13.21
CA VAL A 14 -18.10 -3.82 -13.16
C VAL A 14 -17.32 -2.61 -12.64
N MET A 15 -17.61 -1.41 -13.14
CA MET A 15 -16.98 -0.17 -12.68
C MET A 15 -17.17 0.04 -11.18
N ILE A 16 -18.40 -0.09 -10.68
CA ILE A 16 -18.69 0.08 -9.24
C ILE A 16 -17.93 -0.94 -8.41
N ILE A 17 -17.90 -2.21 -8.81
CA ILE A 17 -17.17 -3.25 -8.09
C ILE A 17 -15.67 -2.92 -8.03
N LEU A 18 -15.08 -2.51 -9.17
CA LEU A 18 -13.68 -2.13 -9.24
C LEU A 18 -13.38 -0.95 -8.29
N MET A 19 -14.24 0.07 -8.25
CA MET A 19 -14.05 1.22 -7.36
C MET A 19 -14.22 0.87 -5.88
N ILE A 20 -15.27 0.15 -5.52
CA ILE A 20 -15.59 -0.23 -4.13
C ILE A 20 -14.50 -1.12 -3.53
N VAL A 21 -13.88 -1.99 -4.34
CA VAL A 21 -12.79 -2.84 -3.86
C VAL A 21 -11.48 -2.05 -3.86
N SER A 22 -11.12 -1.41 -4.97
CA SER A 22 -9.77 -0.85 -5.15
C SER A 22 -9.50 0.34 -4.25
N VAL A 23 -10.47 1.24 -4.06
CA VAL A 23 -10.28 2.48 -3.29
C VAL A 23 -9.96 2.19 -1.82
N PRO A 24 -10.78 1.42 -1.08
CA PRO A 24 -10.46 1.03 0.30
C PRO A 24 -9.18 0.20 0.40
N THR A 25 -8.92 -0.71 -0.54
CA THR A 25 -7.69 -1.53 -0.49
C THR A 25 -6.44 -0.66 -0.55
N ILE A 26 -6.39 0.35 -1.44
CA ILE A 26 -5.26 1.29 -1.51
C ILE A 26 -5.07 1.99 -0.15
N PHE A 27 -6.15 2.49 0.44
CA PHE A 27 -6.08 3.21 1.72
C PHE A 27 -5.60 2.31 2.87
N ILE A 28 -6.16 1.10 2.97
CA ILE A 28 -5.81 0.13 4.02
C ILE A 28 -4.35 -0.29 3.88
N THR A 29 -3.89 -0.62 2.68
CA THR A 29 -2.50 -1.04 2.44
C THR A 29 -1.53 0.08 2.79
N VAL A 30 -1.77 1.30 2.33
CA VAL A 30 -0.90 2.46 2.66
C VAL A 30 -0.87 2.72 4.17
N ARG A 31 -2.03 2.69 4.83
CA ARG A 31 -2.13 2.89 6.28
C ARG A 31 -1.43 1.77 7.07
N SER A 32 -1.56 0.53 6.64
CA SER A 32 -0.90 -0.62 7.24
C SER A 32 0.62 -0.46 7.16
N SER A 33 1.15 -0.18 5.96
CA SER A 33 2.58 0.03 5.78
C SER A 33 3.11 1.22 6.58
N ALA A 34 2.36 2.32 6.68
CA ALA A 34 2.73 3.45 7.54
C ALA A 34 2.84 3.05 9.02
N LYS A 35 1.92 2.21 9.50
CA LYS A 35 1.92 1.73 10.89
C LYS A 35 3.12 0.82 11.15
N THR A 36 3.43 -0.07 10.20
CA THR A 36 4.57 -0.99 10.31
C THR A 36 5.90 -0.25 10.31
N ILE A 37 6.12 0.74 9.42
CA ILE A 37 7.33 1.59 9.43
C ILE A 37 7.48 2.32 10.78
N LYS A 38 6.41 2.95 11.27
CA LYS A 38 6.46 3.67 12.55
C LYS A 38 6.77 2.73 13.71
N ARG A 39 6.18 1.54 13.74
CA ARG A 39 6.44 0.53 14.77
C ARG A 39 7.90 0.07 14.69
N TYR A 40 8.43 -0.13 13.50
CA TYR A 40 9.83 -0.46 13.30
C TYR A 40 10.77 0.64 13.83
N MET A 41 10.56 1.90 13.43
CA MET A 41 11.40 3.02 13.91
C MET A 41 11.40 3.13 15.43
N LEU A 42 10.25 2.90 16.06
CA LEU A 42 10.12 2.86 17.51
C LEU A 42 10.90 1.69 18.11
N LEU A 43 10.77 0.48 17.55
CA LEU A 43 11.49 -0.70 18.04
C LEU A 43 13.01 -0.53 17.91
N ARG A 44 13.50 0.03 16.81
CA ARG A 44 14.93 0.31 16.65
C ARG A 44 15.45 1.42 17.58
N SER A 45 14.57 2.35 18.00
CA SER A 45 14.96 3.34 19.00
C SER A 45 15.30 2.72 20.36
N VAL A 46 14.87 1.47 20.61
CA VAL A 46 15.24 0.69 21.80
C VAL A 46 16.75 0.44 21.86
N ASP A 47 17.40 0.17 20.73
CA ASP A 47 18.86 -0.03 20.68
C ASP A 47 19.67 1.26 20.93
N LYS A 48 19.05 2.43 20.76
CA LYS A 48 19.70 3.74 20.86
C LYS A 48 19.33 4.52 22.12
N ALA A 49 18.49 3.95 22.98
CA ALA A 49 17.93 4.66 24.13
C ALA A 49 18.66 4.26 25.42
N ASP A 50 19.36 5.22 26.04
CA ASP A 50 20.02 5.09 27.35
C ASP A 50 19.05 5.28 28.55
N GLY A 51 17.74 5.09 28.35
CA GLY A 51 16.68 5.41 29.33
C GLY A 51 15.86 4.22 29.82
N GLN A 52 14.88 4.47 30.69
CA GLN A 52 13.88 3.46 31.10
C GLN A 52 12.90 3.18 29.96
N ILE A 53 13.23 2.19 29.13
CA ILE A 53 12.35 1.69 28.07
C ILE A 53 11.32 0.73 28.70
N PRO A 54 10.03 0.80 28.32
CA PRO A 54 9.04 -0.13 28.80
C PRO A 54 9.42 -1.59 28.49
N THR A 55 9.32 -2.49 29.48
CA THR A 55 9.73 -3.90 29.35
C THR A 55 9.02 -4.62 28.20
N GLN A 56 7.79 -4.24 27.86
CA GLN A 56 7.05 -4.78 26.71
C GLN A 56 7.75 -4.49 25.37
N LEU A 57 8.32 -3.30 25.19
CA LEU A 57 9.06 -2.92 23.98
C LEU A 57 10.39 -3.66 23.88
N ILE A 58 11.04 -3.91 25.02
CA ILE A 58 12.29 -4.71 25.07
C ILE A 58 12.00 -6.17 24.69
N ASN A 59 10.92 -6.75 25.21
CA ASN A 59 10.52 -8.12 24.89
C ASN A 59 10.06 -8.30 23.43
N GLU A 60 9.37 -7.30 22.89
CA GLU A 60 8.99 -7.31 21.48
C GLU A 60 10.21 -7.11 20.58
N TRP A 61 11.14 -6.24 20.97
CA TRP A 61 12.38 -6.06 20.24
C TRP A 61 13.26 -7.31 20.27
N SER A 62 13.39 -7.99 21.41
CA SER A 62 14.19 -9.22 21.51
C SER A 62 13.63 -10.36 20.66
N ALA A 63 12.31 -10.40 20.44
CA ALA A 63 11.64 -11.35 19.55
C ALA A 63 11.81 -11.02 18.05
N VAL A 64 12.03 -9.75 17.70
CA VAL A 64 12.07 -9.25 16.31
C VAL A 64 13.51 -8.91 15.84
N LYS A 65 14.45 -8.75 16.78
CA LYS A 65 15.87 -8.41 16.57
C LYS A 65 16.60 -9.35 15.60
N THR A 66 16.12 -10.59 15.43
CA THR A 66 16.79 -11.51 14.50
C THR A 66 16.65 -11.01 13.06
N PRO A 67 17.75 -11.03 12.29
CA PRO A 67 17.81 -10.36 10.97
C PRO A 67 16.84 -11.00 9.99
N ILE A 68 16.62 -12.30 10.12
CA ILE A 68 15.75 -13.12 9.28
C ILE A 68 14.28 -12.71 9.44
N VAL A 69 13.79 -12.63 10.68
CA VAL A 69 12.40 -12.23 10.99
C VAL A 69 12.15 -10.81 10.48
N TYR A 70 13.14 -9.96 10.66
CA TYR A 70 13.10 -8.58 10.27
C TYR A 70 13.08 -8.36 8.74
N ILE A 71 13.98 -9.01 8.00
CA ILE A 71 14.02 -8.99 6.53
C ILE A 71 12.70 -9.57 5.98
N SER A 72 12.16 -10.61 6.59
CA SER A 72 10.88 -11.20 6.21
C SER A 72 9.73 -10.19 6.31
N ILE A 73 9.60 -9.48 7.43
CA ILE A 73 8.55 -8.47 7.66
C ILE A 73 8.63 -7.35 6.62
N ILE A 74 9.85 -6.85 6.34
CA ILE A 74 10.06 -5.77 5.37
C ILE A 74 9.76 -6.25 3.95
N THR A 75 10.18 -7.46 3.61
CA THR A 75 9.96 -8.04 2.27
C THR A 75 8.47 -8.22 2.00
N GLU A 76 7.71 -8.72 2.98
CA GLU A 76 6.26 -8.84 2.89
C GLU A 76 5.57 -7.48 2.68
N GLU A 77 6.01 -6.44 3.38
CA GLU A 77 5.48 -5.09 3.19
C GLU A 77 5.85 -4.49 1.82
N LEU A 78 7.07 -4.75 1.33
CA LEU A 78 7.47 -4.37 -0.03
C LEU A 78 6.62 -5.06 -1.11
N GLU A 79 6.28 -6.32 -0.92
CA GLU A 79 5.37 -7.05 -1.81
C GLU A 79 3.96 -6.46 -1.79
N LYS A 80 3.39 -6.17 -0.61
CA LYS A 80 2.09 -5.49 -0.48
C LYS A 80 2.10 -4.13 -1.18
N LEU A 81 3.16 -3.33 -0.98
CA LEU A 81 3.32 -2.04 -1.66
C LEU A 81 3.51 -2.20 -3.17
N ASN A 82 4.13 -3.27 -3.65
CA ASN A 82 4.20 -3.55 -5.09
C ASN A 82 2.85 -3.96 -5.67
N GLY A 83 2.02 -4.68 -4.90
CA GLY A 83 0.64 -5.02 -5.23
C GLY A 83 -0.26 -3.80 -5.48
N LEU A 84 0.03 -2.65 -4.85
CA LEU A 84 -0.67 -1.39 -5.13
C LEU A 84 -0.64 -0.98 -6.59
N LYS A 85 0.39 -1.36 -7.37
CA LYS A 85 0.44 -1.07 -8.81
C LYS A 85 -0.78 -1.65 -9.53
N ASN A 86 -1.10 -2.92 -9.26
CA ASN A 86 -2.20 -3.62 -9.90
C ASN A 86 -3.55 -3.02 -9.48
N ILE A 87 -3.68 -2.66 -8.21
CA ILE A 87 -4.90 -2.05 -7.68
C ILE A 87 -5.11 -0.64 -8.27
N THR A 88 -4.03 0.16 -8.41
CA THR A 88 -4.13 1.47 -9.10
C THR A 88 -4.51 1.32 -10.58
N SER A 89 -4.08 0.24 -11.25
CA SER A 89 -4.52 -0.07 -12.61
C SER A 89 -6.01 -0.45 -12.67
N GLN A 90 -6.54 -1.14 -11.66
CA GLN A 90 -7.98 -1.42 -11.54
C GLN A 90 -8.80 -0.14 -11.36
N CYS A 91 -8.36 0.81 -10.51
CA CYS A 91 -8.98 2.14 -10.43
C CYS A 91 -8.94 2.88 -11.78
N THR A 92 -7.81 2.81 -12.49
CA THR A 92 -7.66 3.45 -13.81
C THR A 92 -8.62 2.83 -14.83
N LEU A 93 -8.79 1.51 -14.82
CA LEU A 93 -9.74 0.81 -15.66
C LEU A 93 -11.19 1.22 -15.34
N ALA A 94 -11.54 1.37 -14.06
CA ALA A 94 -12.87 1.83 -13.67
C ALA A 94 -13.18 3.23 -14.22
N ILE A 95 -12.22 4.16 -14.17
CA ILE A 95 -12.36 5.50 -14.75
C ILE A 95 -12.51 5.42 -16.29
N LEU A 96 -11.76 4.54 -16.96
CA LEU A 96 -11.92 4.34 -18.40
C LEU A 96 -13.31 3.81 -18.75
N ILE A 97 -13.85 2.88 -17.94
CA ILE A 97 -15.21 2.39 -18.10
C ILE A 97 -16.22 3.53 -17.91
N SER A 98 -16.03 4.38 -16.89
CA SER A 98 -16.85 5.59 -16.67
C SER A 98 -16.90 6.48 -17.92
N ILE A 99 -15.73 6.78 -18.51
CA ILE A 99 -15.62 7.60 -19.72
C ILE A 99 -16.35 6.94 -20.90
N VAL A 100 -16.21 5.62 -21.08
CA VAL A 100 -16.91 4.90 -22.16
C VAL A 100 -18.43 4.95 -21.96
N LEU A 101 -18.91 4.82 -20.71
CA LEU A 101 -20.34 4.88 -20.40
C LEU A 101 -20.97 6.24 -20.75
N TRP A 102 -20.22 7.34 -20.71
CA TRP A 102 -20.72 8.66 -21.14
C TRP A 102 -21.12 8.73 -22.61
N PHE A 103 -20.55 7.88 -23.47
CA PHE A 103 -20.89 7.84 -24.88
C PHE A 103 -22.00 6.82 -25.20
N CYS A 104 -22.49 6.08 -24.20
CA CYS A 104 -23.56 5.11 -24.40
C CYS A 104 -24.95 5.79 -24.38
N PRO A 105 -25.83 5.54 -25.38
CA PRO A 105 -27.15 6.16 -25.45
C PRO A 105 -28.11 5.73 -24.32
N GLY A 106 -27.88 4.57 -23.70
CA GLY A 106 -28.63 4.07 -22.54
C GLY A 106 -28.16 4.63 -21.19
N TYR A 107 -27.29 5.64 -21.17
CA TYR A 107 -26.74 6.20 -19.94
C TYR A 107 -27.73 7.17 -19.26
N GLU A 108 -28.20 6.79 -18.07
CA GLU A 108 -29.11 7.63 -17.29
C GLU A 108 -28.41 8.89 -16.76
N LYS A 109 -28.97 10.06 -17.09
CA LYS A 109 -28.46 11.37 -16.64
C LYS A 109 -28.47 11.53 -15.12
N SER A 110 -29.36 10.84 -14.41
CA SER A 110 -29.43 10.82 -12.94
C SER A 110 -28.14 10.31 -12.28
N LEU A 111 -27.39 9.43 -12.97
CA LEU A 111 -26.17 8.80 -12.46
C LEU A 111 -24.89 9.60 -12.73
N GLN A 112 -24.98 10.71 -13.49
CA GLN A 112 -23.83 11.54 -13.86
C GLN A 112 -23.07 12.09 -12.65
N ILE A 113 -23.78 12.71 -11.71
CA ILE A 113 -23.16 13.35 -10.55
C ILE A 113 -22.44 12.31 -9.65
N PRO A 114 -23.09 11.19 -9.24
CA PRO A 114 -22.42 10.15 -8.47
C PRO A 114 -21.16 9.59 -9.12
N ILE A 115 -21.19 9.40 -10.45
CA ILE A 115 -20.06 8.86 -11.20
C ILE A 115 -18.89 9.85 -11.24
N ILE A 116 -19.15 11.14 -11.48
CA ILE A 116 -18.11 12.18 -11.43
C ILE A 116 -17.45 12.22 -10.04
N ILE A 117 -18.24 12.13 -8.97
CA ILE A 117 -17.72 12.09 -7.60
C ILE A 117 -16.84 10.84 -7.40
N ALA A 118 -17.29 9.67 -7.87
CA ALA A 118 -16.55 8.42 -7.76
C ALA A 118 -15.23 8.45 -8.56
N ASP A 119 -15.23 9.08 -9.74
CA ASP A 119 -14.03 9.28 -10.55
C ASP A 119 -13.03 10.21 -9.85
N VAL A 120 -13.49 11.34 -9.29
CA VAL A 120 -12.62 12.25 -8.52
C VAL A 120 -11.99 11.53 -7.33
N ILE A 121 -12.78 10.78 -6.56
CA ILE A 121 -12.28 9.96 -5.44
C ILE A 121 -11.25 8.94 -5.93
N SER A 122 -11.52 8.27 -7.05
CA SER A 122 -10.60 7.28 -7.64
C SER A 122 -9.29 7.91 -8.08
N ILE A 123 -9.32 9.08 -8.72
CA ILE A 123 -8.13 9.83 -9.14
C ILE A 123 -7.30 10.24 -7.92
N LEU A 124 -7.92 10.84 -6.91
CA LEU A 124 -7.24 11.22 -5.66
C LEU A 124 -6.61 10.01 -4.99
N THR A 125 -7.32 8.87 -4.99
CA THR A 125 -6.82 7.62 -4.41
C THR A 125 -5.64 7.04 -5.19
N ILE A 126 -5.65 7.11 -6.53
CA ILE A 126 -4.51 6.72 -7.36
C ILE A 126 -3.28 7.58 -7.03
N ILE A 127 -3.46 8.91 -6.96
CA ILE A 127 -2.36 9.84 -6.64
C ILE A 127 -1.79 9.52 -5.25
N TYR A 128 -2.68 9.38 -4.26
CA TYR A 128 -2.34 8.99 -2.90
C TYR A 128 -1.56 7.67 -2.86
N GLY A 129 -2.09 6.61 -3.47
CA GLY A 129 -1.47 5.30 -3.51
C GLY A 129 -0.09 5.32 -4.18
N ARG A 130 0.06 6.05 -5.29
CA ARG A 130 1.35 6.16 -6.02
C ARG A 130 2.40 6.92 -5.20
N PHE A 131 2.03 8.04 -4.60
CA PHE A 131 2.94 8.85 -3.80
C PHE A 131 3.45 8.05 -2.59
N TYR A 132 2.55 7.54 -1.76
CA TYR A 132 2.94 6.83 -0.54
C TYR A 132 3.62 5.49 -0.81
N ARG A 133 3.25 4.79 -1.89
CA ARG A 133 4.00 3.61 -2.33
C ARG A 133 5.47 3.94 -2.58
N SER A 134 5.77 5.03 -3.27
CA SER A 134 7.14 5.42 -3.57
C SER A 134 7.90 5.76 -2.29
N VAL A 135 7.30 6.60 -1.44
CA VAL A 135 7.90 7.04 -0.17
C VAL A 135 8.19 5.84 0.74
N TYR A 136 7.19 5.00 1.00
CA TYR A 136 7.36 3.86 1.91
C TYR A 136 8.25 2.78 1.32
N LYS A 137 8.23 2.54 0.00
CA LYS A 137 9.19 1.64 -0.63
C LYS A 137 10.63 2.10 -0.45
N GLN A 138 10.90 3.39 -0.64
CA GLN A 138 12.24 3.94 -0.41
C GLN A 138 12.66 3.81 1.06
N GLU A 139 11.74 4.09 1.97
CA GLU A 139 12.01 3.97 3.41
C GLU A 139 12.33 2.52 3.80
N TYR A 140 11.52 1.55 3.36
CA TYR A 140 11.77 0.13 3.60
C TYR A 140 13.09 -0.36 2.98
N LEU A 141 13.45 0.11 1.78
CA LEU A 141 14.73 -0.23 1.17
C LEU A 141 15.92 0.37 1.93
N ARG A 142 15.80 1.61 2.43
CA ARG A 142 16.82 2.24 3.27
C ARG A 142 17.04 1.43 4.54
N ILE A 143 15.94 1.08 5.19
CA ILE A 143 15.89 0.28 6.41
C ILE A 143 16.56 -1.10 6.19
N LEU A 144 16.29 -1.76 5.05
CA LEU A 144 16.89 -3.06 4.72
C LEU A 144 18.41 -2.96 4.49
N LYS A 145 18.87 -1.89 3.85
CA LYS A 145 20.30 -1.61 3.62
C LYS A 145 21.04 -1.33 4.93
N GLU A 146 20.47 -0.51 5.80
CA GLU A 146 21.07 -0.19 7.10
C GLU A 146 21.24 -1.46 7.96
N THR A 147 20.30 -2.40 7.91
CA THR A 147 20.40 -3.66 8.65
C THR A 147 21.40 -4.65 8.04
N SER A 148 21.57 -4.68 6.71
CA SER A 148 22.66 -5.47 6.11
C SER A 148 24.04 -4.94 6.51
N GLU A 149 24.20 -3.61 6.54
CA GLU A 149 25.47 -2.98 6.93
C GLU A 149 25.79 -3.23 8.41
N GLU A 150 24.83 -3.07 9.33
CA GLU A 150 25.01 -3.40 10.76
C GLU A 150 25.44 -4.87 10.99
N HIS A 151 24.95 -5.81 10.18
CA HIS A 151 25.36 -7.21 10.28
C HIS A 151 26.72 -7.53 9.72
N GLU A 152 27.12 -6.90 8.61
CA GLU A 152 28.47 -7.09 8.06
C GLU A 152 29.54 -6.58 9.05
N PHE A 153 29.30 -5.45 9.73
CA PHE A 153 30.21 -4.95 10.77
C PHE A 153 30.23 -5.83 12.03
N GLY A 154 29.08 -6.34 12.50
CA GLY A 154 29.03 -7.26 13.64
C GLY A 154 29.63 -8.65 13.36
N ALA A 155 29.58 -9.12 12.11
CA ALA A 155 30.24 -10.35 11.68
C ALA A 155 31.76 -10.17 11.53
N ALA A 156 32.23 -8.98 11.12
CA ALA A 156 33.65 -8.68 11.05
C ALA A 156 34.29 -8.58 12.45
N ASP A 157 33.63 -7.94 13.41
CA ASP A 157 34.13 -7.80 14.79
C ASP A 157 34.22 -9.14 15.54
N SER A 158 33.43 -10.15 15.13
CA SER A 158 33.50 -11.50 15.69
C SER A 158 34.52 -12.43 15.01
N MET A 159 35.07 -12.04 13.86
CA MET A 159 36.15 -12.79 13.17
C MET A 159 37.56 -12.29 13.51
N TYR A 160 37.70 -11.07 14.03
CA TYR A 160 38.99 -10.49 14.45
C TYR A 160 39.15 -10.37 15.98
N GLY A 161 38.24 -10.95 16.74
CA GLY A 161 38.33 -11.09 18.21
C GLY A 161 39.26 -12.21 18.65
#